data_AF-A0A5K1CR94-F1
#
_entry.id   AF-A0A5K1CR94-F1
#
_cell.length_a   1.000
_cell.length_b   1.000
_cell.length_c   1.000
_cell.angle_alpha   90.00
_cell.angle_beta   90.00
_cell.angle_gamma   90.00
#
_symmetry.space_group_name_H-M   'P 1'
#
loop_
_entity.id
_entity.type
_entity.pdbx_description
1 polymer ?
#
loop_
_entity_poly.entity_id
_entity_poly.type
_entity_poly.pdbx_seq_one_letter_code
_entity_poly.pdbx_strand_id
1 'polypeptide(L)'
;PKKPRQREREKEVILSFLLHHSRYDSRRVCPGISFSLRSVYIVLARLLQSFDMELHPETVFEESKPFGQTTMLYVLLSPRLPDSLYS
;
A
#
# COMPACT_ATOMS: atom_id res chain seq x y z
N PRO A 1 10.14 20.88 1.46
CA PRO A 1 8.86 21.62 1.29
C PRO A 1 8.04 21.10 0.08
N LYS A 2 6.92 20.40 0.31
CA LYS A 2 6.07 19.90 -0.78
C LYS A 2 5.39 21.04 -1.55
N LYS A 3 5.33 20.96 -2.89
CA LYS A 3 4.60 21.90 -3.76
C LYS A 3 3.15 22.07 -3.25
N PRO A 4 2.58 23.28 -3.27
CA PRO A 4 1.27 23.59 -2.66
C PRO A 4 0.14 22.68 -3.16
N ARG A 5 0.13 22.36 -4.45
CA ARG A 5 -0.82 21.41 -5.09
C ARG A 5 -0.81 19.99 -4.50
N GLN A 6 0.34 19.50 -4.05
CA GLN A 6 0.46 18.13 -3.53
C GLN A 6 -0.10 18.03 -2.12
N ARG A 7 0.10 19.08 -1.31
CA ARG A 7 -0.46 19.16 0.05
C ARG A 7 -1.98 19.26 0.04
N GLU A 8 -2.53 19.96 -0.95
CA GLU A 8 -3.98 20.11 -1.08
C GLU A 8 -4.67 18.80 -1.45
N ARG A 9 -4.11 18.05 -2.41
CA ARG A 9 -4.60 16.69 -2.72
C ARG A 9 -4.44 15.70 -1.57
N GLU A 10 -3.38 15.79 -0.79
CA GLU A 10 -3.20 14.94 0.39
C GLU A 10 -4.25 15.22 1.47
N LYS A 11 -4.60 16.49 1.69
CA LYS A 11 -5.68 16.88 2.60
C LYS A 11 -7.03 16.38 2.11
N GLU A 12 -7.30 16.50 0.82
CA GLU A 12 -8.53 15.98 0.18
C GLU A 12 -8.68 14.46 0.35
N VAL A 13 -7.62 13.68 0.13
CA VAL A 13 -7.65 12.21 0.27
C VAL A 13 -7.85 11.79 1.74
N ILE A 14 -7.15 12.45 2.67
CA ILE A 14 -7.31 12.15 4.11
C ILE A 14 -8.71 12.55 4.58
N LEU A 15 -9.21 13.71 4.16
CA LEU A 15 -10.54 14.19 4.51
C LEU A 15 -11.63 13.29 3.90
N SER A 16 -11.46 12.85 2.65
CA SER A 16 -12.37 11.90 2.00
C SER A 16 -12.39 10.54 2.71
N PHE A 17 -11.22 10.04 3.14
CA PHE A 17 -11.12 8.80 3.92
C PHE A 17 -11.81 8.93 5.29
N LEU A 18 -11.62 10.06 5.97
CA LEU A 18 -12.27 10.35 7.26
C LEU A 18 -13.77 10.57 7.13
N LEU A 19 -14.24 11.18 6.03
CA LEU A 19 -15.66 11.45 5.78
C LEU A 19 -16.43 10.21 5.31
N HIS A 20 -15.82 9.34 4.50
CA HIS A 20 -16.47 8.11 4.03
C HIS A 20 -16.59 7.05 5.13
N HIS A 21 -15.71 7.10 6.13
CA HIS A 21 -15.77 6.32 7.35
C HIS A 21 -16.52 7.09 8.46
N SER A 22 -17.77 7.50 8.19
CA SER A 22 -18.67 8.37 8.99
C SER A 22 -18.99 7.92 10.44
N ARG A 23 -18.23 6.98 11.01
CA ARG A 23 -18.33 6.53 12.41
C ARG A 23 -16.99 6.52 13.17
N TYR A 24 -15.93 7.10 12.63
CA TYR A 24 -14.65 7.18 13.33
C TYR A 24 -14.64 8.43 14.19
N ASP A 25 -14.89 8.22 15.49
CA ASP A 25 -14.69 9.20 16.54
C ASP A 25 -13.29 9.84 16.38
N SER A 26 -13.26 11.16 16.32
CA SER A 26 -12.05 12.00 16.25
C SER A 26 -11.02 11.62 17.32
N ARG A 27 -11.45 11.04 18.46
CA ARG A 27 -10.55 10.56 19.53
C ARG A 27 -9.98 9.16 19.31
N ARG A 28 -10.53 8.35 18.40
CA ARG A 28 -10.10 6.95 18.13
C ARG A 28 -9.50 6.74 16.75
N VAL A 29 -9.22 7.82 16.03
CA VAL A 29 -8.43 7.74 14.79
C VAL A 29 -7.04 7.21 15.12
N CYS A 30 -6.58 6.17 14.41
CA CYS A 30 -5.20 5.72 14.57
C CYS A 30 -4.27 6.88 14.18
N PRO A 31 -3.43 7.39 15.10
CA PRO A 31 -2.61 8.58 14.85
C PRO A 31 -1.62 8.35 13.71
N GLY A 32 -1.32 7.09 13.40
CA GLY A 32 -0.45 6.67 12.32
C GLY A 32 -1.09 6.63 10.93
N ILE A 33 -2.39 6.89 10.74
CA ILE A 33 -3.06 6.70 9.43
C ILE A 33 -2.45 7.57 8.33
N SER A 34 -2.19 8.84 8.59
CA SER A 34 -1.62 9.75 7.59
C SER A 34 -0.19 9.35 7.19
N PHE A 35 0.59 8.89 8.18
CA PHE A 35 1.93 8.37 7.96
C PHE A 35 1.91 7.03 7.21
N SER A 36 1.06 6.10 7.63
CA SER A 36 0.96 4.77 7.03
C SER A 36 0.50 4.86 5.58
N LEU A 37 -0.50 5.67 5.26
CA LEU A 37 -0.94 5.90 3.89
C LEU A 37 0.24 6.34 3.02
N ARG A 38 1.01 7.34 3.47
CA ARG A 38 2.16 7.83 2.72
C ARG A 38 3.28 6.80 2.59
N SER A 39 3.56 6.07 3.66
CA SER A 39 4.58 5.02 3.67
C SER A 39 4.20 3.88 2.72
N VAL A 40 2.94 3.43 2.73
CA VAL A 40 2.42 2.43 1.80
C VAL A 40 2.57 2.90 0.36
N TYR A 41 2.20 4.15 0.04
CA TYR A 41 2.38 4.67 -1.31
C TYR A 41 3.83 4.65 -1.78
N ILE A 42 4.76 5.05 -0.90
CA ILE A 42 6.19 5.08 -1.25
C ILE A 42 6.73 3.66 -1.41
N VAL A 43 6.45 2.77 -0.46
CA VAL A 43 6.91 1.38 -0.48
C VAL A 43 6.36 0.67 -1.72
N LEU A 44 5.06 0.80 -1.98
CA LEU A 44 4.43 0.19 -3.14
C LEU A 44 4.99 0.73 -4.45
N ALA A 45 5.17 2.05 -4.57
CA ALA A 45 5.78 2.65 -5.76
C ALA A 45 7.22 2.17 -5.98
N ARG A 46 8.00 1.98 -4.91
CA ARG A 46 9.36 1.44 -5.01
C ARG A 46 9.36 -0.02 -5.43
N LEU A 47 8.54 -0.84 -4.79
CA LEU A 47 8.42 -2.26 -5.11
C LEU A 47 8.00 -2.50 -6.56
N LEU A 48 6.96 -1.80 -7.04
CA LEU A 48 6.50 -1.90 -8.42
C LEU A 48 7.52 -1.37 -9.44
N GLN A 49 8.35 -0.41 -9.04
CA GLN A 49 9.40 0.13 -9.89
C GLN A 49 10.59 -0.81 -10.02
N SER A 50 10.98 -1.49 -8.94
CA SER A 50 12.19 -2.31 -8.90
C SER A 50 11.95 -3.79 -9.23
N PHE A 51 10.77 -4.32 -8.92
CA PHE A 51 10.45 -5.73 -9.08
C PHE A 51 9.23 -5.96 -9.97
N ASP A 52 9.28 -7.02 -10.73
CA ASP A 52 8.11 -7.64 -11.32
C ASP A 52 7.55 -8.66 -10.34
N MET A 53 6.22 -8.66 -10.16
CA MET A 53 5.53 -9.50 -9.19
C MET A 53 4.65 -10.48 -9.94
N GLU A 54 4.95 -11.77 -9.78
CA GLU A 54 4.15 -12.84 -10.34
C GLU A 54 3.62 -13.73 -9.23
N LEU A 55 2.37 -14.17 -9.38
CA LEU A 55 1.78 -15.13 -8.46
C LEU A 55 2.37 -16.51 -8.75
N HIS A 56 2.81 -17.23 -7.72
CA HIS A 56 3.36 -18.57 -7.93
C HIS A 56 2.25 -19.49 -8.49
N PRO A 57 2.53 -20.30 -9.52
CA PRO A 57 1.51 -21.10 -10.22
C PRO A 57 0.76 -22.06 -9.30
N GLU A 58 1.42 -22.54 -8.24
CA GLU A 58 0.84 -23.44 -7.23
C GLU A 58 -0.03 -22.74 -6.16
N THR A 59 -0.18 -21.41 -6.23
CA THR A 59 -1.00 -20.69 -5.25
C THR A 59 -2.44 -20.60 -5.70
N VAL A 60 -3.33 -21.12 -4.85
CA VAL A 60 -4.78 -20.96 -5.02
C VAL A 60 -5.21 -19.76 -4.18
N PHE A 61 -5.48 -18.65 -4.86
CA PHE A 61 -6.06 -17.46 -4.22
C PHE A 61 -7.57 -17.63 -4.09
N GLU A 62 -8.02 -17.95 -2.89
CA GLU A 62 -9.45 -18.00 -2.56
C GLU A 62 -9.94 -16.61 -2.15
N GLU A 63 -10.55 -15.89 -3.09
CA GLU A 63 -11.11 -14.54 -2.89
C GLU A 63 -12.17 -14.50 -1.78
N SER A 64 -12.79 -15.63 -1.46
CA SER A 64 -13.96 -15.74 -0.56
C SER A 64 -13.61 -15.98 0.91
N LYS A 65 -12.33 -15.91 1.30
CA LYS A 65 -11.94 -16.26 2.67
C LYS A 65 -12.48 -15.28 3.72
N PRO A 66 -12.97 -15.80 4.86
CA PRO A 66 -13.48 -14.97 5.94
C PRO A 66 -12.36 -14.13 6.56
N PHE A 67 -12.72 -12.92 6.97
CA PHE A 67 -11.82 -12.01 7.65
C PHE A 67 -11.24 -12.68 8.91
N GLY A 68 -9.91 -12.70 9.03
CA GLY A 68 -9.19 -13.33 10.14
C GLY A 68 -8.55 -14.68 9.81
N GLN A 69 -8.76 -15.22 8.60
CA GLN A 69 -8.07 -16.42 8.14
C GLN A 69 -6.94 -16.07 7.17
N THR A 70 -5.69 -16.25 7.60
CA THR A 70 -4.51 -15.97 6.78
C THR A 70 -4.17 -17.15 5.89
N THR A 71 -4.22 -16.96 4.58
CA THR A 71 -3.58 -17.87 3.62
C THR A 71 -2.16 -17.47 3.36
N MET A 72 -1.26 -18.44 3.32
CA MET A 72 0.05 -18.21 2.72
C MET A 72 -0.10 -18.03 1.21
N LEU A 73 0.38 -16.89 0.72
CA LEU A 73 0.51 -16.59 -0.70
C LEU A 73 2.00 -16.57 -1.03
N TYR A 74 2.37 -17.35 -2.05
CA TYR A 74 3.73 -17.35 -2.59
C TYR A 74 3.77 -16.40 -3.79
N VAL A 75 4.63 -15.38 -3.70
CA VAL A 75 4.82 -14.38 -4.75
C VAL A 75 6.26 -14.44 -5.21
N LEU A 76 6.47 -14.53 -6.52
CA LEU A 76 7.77 -14.45 -7.16
C LEU A 76 8.11 -12.98 -7.42
N LEU A 77 9.27 -12.55 -6.94
CA LEU A 77 9.78 -11.19 -7.13
C LEU A 77 11.03 -11.24 -8.00
N SER A 78 10.94 -10.70 -9.21
CA SER A 78 12.05 -10.67 -10.17
C SER A 78 12.56 -9.23 -10.32
N PRO A 79 13.86 -8.95 -10.14
CA PRO A 79 14.39 -7.60 -10.33
C PRO A 79 14.27 -7.18 -11.80
N ARG A 80 13.80 -5.95 -12.04
CA ARG A 80 13.65 -5.41 -13.41
C ARG A 80 14.94 -4.88 -14.02
N LEU A 81 15.95 -4.60 -13.18
CA LEU A 81 17.26 -4.13 -13.60
C LEU A 81 18.28 -5.26 -13.45
N PRO A 82 19.28 -5.35 -14.34
CA PRO A 82 20.36 -6.33 -14.20
C PRO A 82 21.19 -6.05 -12.95
N ASP A 83 21.67 -7.13 -12.32
CA ASP A 83 22.43 -7.10 -11.06
C ASP A 83 23.69 -6.22 -11.11
N SER A 84 24.23 -5.97 -12.30
CA SER A 84 25.40 -5.10 -12.51
C SER A 84 25.16 -3.64 -12.11
N LEU A 85 23.91 -3.20 -11.98
CA LEU A 85 23.56 -1.84 -11.53
C LEU A 85 23.35 -1.73 -10.01
N TYR A 86 23.51 -2.84 -9.28
CA TYR A 86 23.32 -2.90 -7.83
C TYR A 86 24.61 -3.27 -7.06
N SER A 87 25.76 -3.43 -7.74
CA SER A 87 27.05 -3.74 -7.10
C SER A 87 27.70 -2.55 -6.40
#